data_AF-A0A369BDH9-F1
#
_entry.id   AF-A0A369BDH9-F1
#
_cell.length_a   1.000
_cell.length_b   1.000
_cell.length_c   1.000
_cell.angle_alpha   90.00
_cell.angle_beta   90.00
_cell.angle_gamma   90.00
#
_symmetry.space_group_name_H-M   'P 1'
#
loop_
_entity.id
_entity.type
_entity.pdbx_description
1 polymer ?
#
loop_
_entity_poly.entity_id
_entity_poly.type
_entity_poly.pdbx_seq_one_letter_code
_entity_poly.pdbx_strand_id
1 'polypeptide(L)' 'MSNNLLAIGDIARSVGYEDPLLFSKMFKKEKGLSPRQYRTAHILD' A
#
# COMPACT_ATOMS: atom_id res chain seq x y z
N MET A 1 14.65 6.98 15.49
CA MET A 1 14.67 6.09 14.32
C MET A 1 13.47 6.41 13.44
N SER A 2 13.68 6.78 12.18
CA SER A 2 12.63 7.22 11.27
C SER A 2 11.69 6.06 10.93
N ASN A 3 10.46 6.07 11.45
CA ASN A 3 9.42 5.12 11.06
C ASN A 3 9.10 5.32 9.57
N ASN A 4 9.63 4.42 8.74
CA ASN A 4 9.60 4.52 7.28
C ASN A 4 8.20 4.21 6.72
N LEU A 5 7.25 5.11 6.96
CA LEU A 5 5.90 5.07 6.41
C LEU A 5 5.92 5.62 4.98
N LEU A 6 6.50 4.87 4.03
CA LEU A 6 6.42 5.22 2.61
C LEU A 6 4.97 5.52 2.23
N ALA A 7 4.69 6.60 1.49
CA ALA A 7 3.31 6.84 1.07
C ALA A 7 2.86 5.67 0.17
N ILE A 8 1.56 5.36 0.17
CA ILE A 8 1.03 4.29 -0.69
C ILE A 8 1.39 4.56 -2.17
N GLY A 9 1.47 5.83 -2.58
CA GLY A 9 1.93 6.21 -3.91
C GLY A 9 3.42 5.93 -4.17
N ASP A 10 4.29 5.99 -3.16
CA ASP A 10 5.71 5.62 -3.31
C ASP A 10 5.85 4.11 -3.49
N ILE A 11 5.09 3.34 -2.70
CA ILE A 11 5.05 1.89 -2.83
C ILE A 11 4.53 1.50 -4.21
N ALA A 12 3.42 2.09 -4.65
CA ALA A 12 2.84 1.84 -5.96
C ALA A 12 3.86 2.05 -7.09
N ARG A 13 4.56 3.19 -7.09
CA ARG A 13 5.59 3.52 -8.08
C ARG A 13 6.78 2.56 -8.02
N SER A 14 7.23 2.19 -6.83
CA SER A 14 8.32 1.23 -6.63
C SER A 14 8.03 -0.16 -7.21
N VAL A 15 6.76 -0.56 -7.26
CA VAL A 15 6.34 -1.85 -7.84
C VAL A 15 5.79 -1.73 -9.28
N GLY A 16 6.00 -0.59 -9.94
CA GLY A 16 5.70 -0.39 -11.36
C GLY A 16 4.31 0.15 -11.68
N TYR A 17 3.56 0.69 -10.71
CA TYR A 17 2.30 1.38 -10.96
C TYR A 17 2.53 2.89 -11.03
N GLU A 18 2.29 3.48 -12.20
CA GLU A 18 2.29 4.95 -12.38
C GLU A 18 1.11 5.61 -11.65
N ASP A 19 -0.06 4.94 -11.64
CA ASP A 19 -1.25 5.41 -10.94
C ASP A 19 -1.45 4.67 -9.59
N PRO A 20 -1.30 5.38 -8.44
CA PRO A 20 -1.51 4.80 -7.12
C PRO A 20 -2.94 4.30 -6.85
N LEU A 21 -3.94 4.84 -7.55
CA LEU A 21 -5.33 4.42 -7.40
C LEU A 21 -5.54 3.05 -8.03
N LEU A 22 -4.97 2.81 -9.22
CA LEU A 22 -4.95 1.50 -9.86
C LEU A 22 -4.25 0.45 -8.96
N PHE A 23 -3.08 0.78 -8.42
CA PHE A 23 -2.41 -0.09 -7.43
C PHE A 23 -3.35 -0.43 -6.27
N SER A 24 -3.99 0.58 -5.68
CA SER A 24 -4.88 0.37 -4.52
C SER A 24 -6.09 -0.50 -4.86
N LYS A 25 -6.65 -0.34 -6.07
CA LYS A 25 -7.76 -1.15 -6.56
C LYS A 25 -7.35 -2.61 -6.78
N MET A 26 -6.21 -2.84 -7.43
CA MET A 26 -5.69 -4.19 -7.70
C MET A 26 -5.26 -4.87 -6.41
N PHE A 27 -4.53 -4.17 -5.54
CA PHE A 27 -4.13 -4.69 -4.23
C PHE A 27 -5.35 -5.11 -3.40
N LYS A 28 -6.42 -4.30 -3.36
CA LYS A 28 -7.65 -4.66 -2.66
C LYS A 28 -8.34 -5.88 -3.28
N LYS A 29 -8.33 -6.00 -4.61
CA LYS A 29 -8.88 -7.18 -5.30
C LYS A 29 -8.13 -8.45 -4.91
N GLU A 30 -6.79 -8.39 -4.83
CA GLU A 30 -5.94 -9.54 -4.55
C GLU A 30 -5.86 -9.90 -3.05
N LYS A 31 -5.81 -8.90 -2.17
CA LYS A 31 -5.63 -9.09 -0.71
C LYS A 31 -6.92 -8.94 0.10
N GLY A 32 -8.02 -8.52 -0.52
CA GLY A 32 -9.30 -8.25 0.14
C GLY A 32 -9.35 -6.92 0.93
N LEU A 33 -8.20 -6.30 1.23
CA LEU A 33 -8.08 -5.06 2.00
C LEU A 33 -7.36 -3.98 1.20
N SER A 34 -7.71 -2.71 1.41
CA SER A 34 -6.93 -1.62 0.81
C SER A 34 -5.49 -1.60 1.38
N PRO A 35 -4.49 -1.10 0.64
CA PRO A 35 -3.11 -1.01 1.11
C PRO A 35 -2.97 -0.30 2.47
N ARG A 36 -3.80 0.73 2.72
CA ARG A 36 -3.82 1.46 3.99
C ARG A 36 -4.37 0.60 5.13
N GLN A 37 -5.46 -0.12 4.91
CA GLN A 37 -6.03 -1.04 5.91
C GLN A 37 -5.08 -2.20 6.20
N TYR A 38 -4.47 -2.78 5.16
CA TYR A 38 -3.46 -3.82 5.30
C TYR A 38 -2.28 -3.34 6.14
N ARG A 39 -1.79 -2.12 5.86
CA ARG A 39 -0.72 -1.50 6.65
C ARG A 39 -1.11 -1.34 8.13
N THR A 40 -2.29 -0.81 8.43
CA THR A 40 -2.71 -0.63 9.83
C THR A 40 -2.89 -1.97 10.54
N ALA A 41 -3.40 -3.00 9.85
CA ALA A 41 -3.60 -4.32 10.42
C ALA A 41 -2.29 -5.05 10.73
N HIS A 42 -1.23 -4.82 9.95
CA HIS A 42 0.06 -5.50 10.07
C HIS A 42 1.18 -4.67 10.74
N ILE A 43 0.91 -3.42 11.15
CA ILE A 43 1.84 -2.59 11.95
C ILE A 43 1.61 -2.77 13.47
N LEU A 44 0.58 -3.51 13.88
CA LEU A 44 0.28 -3.81 15.28
C LEU A 44 0.80 -5.20 15.74
N ASP A 45 1.76 -5.78 15.03
CA ASP A 45 2.55 -6.95 15.47
C ASP A 45 4.01 -6.54 15.71
#